data_AF-X0UMQ4-F1
#
_entry.id   AF-X0UMQ4-F1
#
_cell.length_a   1.000
_cell.length_b   1.000
_cell.length_c   1.000
_cell.angle_alpha   90.00
_cell.angle_beta   90.00
_cell.angle_gamma   90.00
#
_symmetry.space_group_name_H-M   'P 1'
#
loop_
_entity.id
_entity.type
_entity.pdbx_description
1 polymer ?
#
loop_
_entity_poly.entity_id
_entity_poly.type
_entity_poly.pdbx_seq_one_letter_code
_entity_poly.pdbx_strand_id
1 'polypeptide(L)'
;MALALNNFIGFETGGLEEAYSVSGAPVVQSTIVKSGNFALALPAGAEYSMEQVIDGTSDELNARIISFKIYFVDTTPASKSWIFYAYNDDDLLLWDLAVETDGDLIFTDSAASTVTVPAPFTSGKFHRIDVFWEKRLPAVFELYIDGVSVISENDRDLTEPGVLFYYTFANTAGSIIYYDDLYCMSGASSVSDFLGPRTEVLGAFQNTVEDHTDQGSTLSVRSWSTTGNTPGVD
;
A
#
# COMPACT_ATOMS: atom_id res chain seq x y z
N MET A 1 -8.92 -20.05 4.59
CA MET A 1 -7.51 -19.62 4.71
C MET A 1 -7.46 -18.51 5.74
N ALA A 2 -6.41 -18.40 6.55
CA ALA A 2 -6.29 -17.29 7.51
C ALA A 2 -5.41 -16.21 6.87
N LEU A 3 -5.95 -14.99 6.73
CA LEU A 3 -5.14 -13.82 6.36
C LEU A 3 -4.20 -13.49 7.50
N ALA A 4 -2.98 -13.07 7.23
CA ALA A 4 -2.05 -12.59 8.25
C ALA A 4 -1.59 -11.17 7.92
N LEU A 5 -1.72 -10.24 8.87
CA LEU A 5 -1.17 -8.89 8.72
C LEU A 5 0.33 -8.95 8.99
N ASN A 6 1.12 -8.66 7.95
CA ASN A 6 2.58 -8.69 8.04
C ASN A 6 3.14 -7.36 8.54
N ASN A 7 2.53 -6.25 8.13
CA ASN A 7 2.95 -4.92 8.52
C ASN A 7 1.78 -3.93 8.44
N PHE A 8 1.80 -2.89 9.27
CA PHE A 8 0.88 -1.76 9.22
C PHE A 8 1.60 -0.47 9.64
N ILE A 9 1.49 0.56 8.81
CA ILE A 9 1.93 1.93 9.08
C ILE A 9 0.73 2.87 8.95
N GLY A 10 0.35 3.47 10.08
CA GLY A 10 -0.60 4.59 10.11
C GLY A 10 0.07 5.94 10.35
N PHE A 11 1.41 6.02 10.44
CA PHE A 11 2.16 7.25 10.75
C PHE A 11 1.79 7.94 12.09
N GLU A 12 1.14 7.19 12.98
CA GLU A 12 0.67 7.67 14.28
C GLU A 12 1.77 7.73 15.35
N THR A 13 1.40 8.01 16.60
CA THR A 13 2.34 7.99 17.72
C THR A 13 2.89 6.56 17.89
N GLY A 14 4.19 6.38 17.60
CA GLY A 14 4.84 5.07 17.48
C GLY A 14 5.16 4.64 16.04
N GLY A 15 4.55 5.29 15.04
CA GLY A 15 4.75 5.13 13.59
C GLY A 15 5.58 6.25 12.93
N LEU A 16 6.06 7.22 13.73
CA LEU A 16 6.84 8.35 13.25
C LEU A 16 8.27 7.95 12.87
N GLU A 17 8.82 6.90 13.49
CA GLU A 17 10.14 6.37 13.16
C GLU A 17 10.18 5.87 11.72
N GLU A 18 9.09 5.26 11.26
CA GLU A 18 8.90 4.82 9.88
C GLU A 18 8.83 6.01 8.94
N ALA A 19 8.11 7.08 9.30
CA ALA A 19 8.13 8.33 8.53
C ALA A 19 9.55 8.95 8.43
N TYR A 20 10.35 8.86 9.50
CA TYR A 20 11.73 9.34 9.52
C TYR A 20 12.73 8.42 8.80
N SER A 21 12.37 7.14 8.62
CA SER A 21 13.17 6.17 7.87
C SER A 21 13.08 6.37 6.35
N VAL A 22 12.04 7.06 5.88
CA VAL A 22 11.83 7.35 4.46
C VAL A 22 12.89 8.33 3.96
N SER A 23 13.58 7.96 2.89
CA SER A 23 14.52 8.85 2.21
C SER A 23 13.79 9.99 1.48
N GLY A 24 14.47 11.09 1.18
CA GLY A 24 13.85 12.24 0.48
C GLY A 24 13.24 13.32 1.38
N ALA A 25 13.31 13.17 2.71
CA ALA A 25 12.82 14.12 3.71
C ALA A 25 11.30 14.40 3.61
N PRO A 26 10.44 13.38 3.79
CA PRO A 26 9.01 13.60 3.83
C PRO A 26 8.61 14.43 5.05
N VAL A 27 7.37 14.91 5.03
CA VAL A 27 6.82 15.75 6.10
C VAL A 27 5.67 15.02 6.76
N VAL A 28 5.77 14.79 8.07
CA VAL A 28 4.62 14.37 8.87
C VAL A 28 3.67 15.56 9.00
N GLN A 29 2.40 15.37 8.67
CA GLN A 29 1.41 16.43 8.68
C GLN A 29 0.10 16.00 9.34
N SER A 30 -0.60 16.97 9.92
CA SER A 30 -1.74 16.73 10.82
C SER A 30 -3.06 17.33 10.35
N THR A 31 -3.13 17.85 9.12
CA THR A 31 -4.33 18.55 8.61
C THR A 31 -5.07 17.78 7.51
N ILE A 32 -4.35 17.06 6.65
CA ILE A 32 -4.91 16.24 5.57
C ILE A 32 -4.72 14.76 5.93
N VAL A 33 -5.45 14.29 6.92
CA VAL A 33 -5.22 12.97 7.52
C VAL A 33 -6.42 12.05 7.24
N LYS A 34 -6.20 10.77 6.93
CA LYS A 34 -7.29 9.82 6.66
C LYS A 34 -7.78 9.16 7.93
N SER A 35 -6.88 8.77 8.82
CA SER A 35 -7.16 8.15 10.11
C SER A 35 -6.24 8.72 11.19
N GLY A 36 -6.65 8.71 12.46
CA GLY A 36 -5.81 9.22 13.55
C GLY A 36 -5.47 10.72 13.44
N ASN A 37 -4.22 11.07 13.73
CA ASN A 37 -3.72 12.44 13.86
C ASN A 37 -2.65 12.82 12.83
N PHE A 38 -2.03 11.85 12.16
CA PHE A 38 -0.89 12.10 11.29
C PHE A 38 -0.96 11.29 10.01
N ALA A 39 -0.46 11.89 8.93
CA ALA A 39 -0.21 11.21 7.66
C ALA A 39 1.12 11.68 7.07
N LEU A 40 1.64 10.93 6.11
CA LEU A 40 2.90 11.24 5.45
C LEU A 40 2.65 12.12 4.23
N ALA A 41 3.23 13.33 4.20
CA ALA A 41 3.26 14.18 3.01
C ALA A 41 4.56 13.96 2.25
N LEU A 42 4.46 13.79 0.93
CA LEU A 42 5.58 13.76 0.01
C LEU A 42 5.56 15.02 -0.86
N PRO A 43 6.30 16.08 -0.47
CA PRO A 43 6.47 17.27 -1.30
C PRO A 43 6.97 16.96 -2.71
N ALA A 44 6.68 17.84 -3.66
CA ALA A 44 7.14 17.66 -5.03
C ALA A 44 8.66 17.87 -5.19
N GLY A 45 9.26 17.16 -6.15
CA GLY A 45 10.63 17.42 -6.61
C GLY A 45 11.71 16.64 -5.88
N ALA A 46 11.33 15.58 -5.16
CA ALA A 46 12.25 14.63 -4.57
C ALA A 46 11.77 13.19 -4.83
N GLU A 47 12.73 12.27 -4.89
CA GLU A 47 12.45 10.84 -4.83
C GLU A 47 12.35 10.45 -3.36
N TYR A 48 11.28 9.75 -2.97
CA TYR A 48 11.12 9.21 -1.63
C TYR A 48 11.09 7.69 -1.72
N SER A 49 11.83 7.03 -0.85
CA SER A 49 11.78 5.59 -0.75
C SER A 49 11.55 5.20 0.70
N MET A 50 10.53 4.38 0.93
CA MET A 50 10.28 3.77 2.22
C MET A 50 10.59 2.28 2.09
N GLU A 51 11.77 1.88 2.56
CA GLU A 51 12.18 0.49 2.49
C GLU A 51 11.32 -0.36 3.44
N GLN A 52 10.38 -1.13 2.89
CA GLN A 52 9.44 -1.97 3.63
C GLN A 52 9.78 -3.44 3.39
N VAL A 53 10.72 -3.98 4.16
CA VAL A 53 11.07 -5.40 4.06
C VAL A 53 9.89 -6.27 4.52
N ILE A 54 9.26 -6.97 3.58
CA ILE A 54 8.37 -8.09 3.90
C ILE A 54 9.20 -9.37 3.87
N ASP A 55 9.76 -9.73 5.02
CA ASP A 55 10.53 -10.96 5.14
C ASP A 55 9.61 -12.18 5.00
N GLY A 56 9.77 -12.92 3.90
CA GLY A 56 9.94 -14.37 3.91
C GLY A 56 8.96 -15.22 4.73
N THR A 57 7.66 -14.89 4.78
CA THR A 57 6.66 -15.88 5.20
C THR A 57 6.56 -16.95 4.10
N SER A 58 6.86 -18.19 4.47
CA SER A 58 6.96 -19.38 3.63
C SER A 58 5.63 -19.85 3.01
N ASP A 59 4.75 -18.93 2.62
CA ASP A 59 3.51 -19.23 1.91
C ASP A 59 3.87 -19.65 0.48
N GLU A 60 3.54 -20.89 0.13
CA GLU A 60 3.92 -21.58 -1.13
C GLU A 60 3.58 -20.82 -2.43
N LEU A 61 2.71 -19.80 -2.36
CA LEU A 61 2.26 -19.00 -3.51
C LEU A 61 2.64 -17.51 -3.42
N ASN A 62 3.24 -17.07 -2.30
CA ASN A 62 3.54 -15.66 -2.02
C ASN A 62 2.40 -14.70 -2.39
N ALA A 63 1.16 -15.10 -2.16
CA ALA A 63 0.00 -14.27 -2.41
C ALA A 63 -0.04 -13.13 -1.36
N ARG A 64 -0.16 -11.89 -1.82
CA ARG A 64 -0.11 -10.70 -0.97
C ARG A 64 -1.23 -9.74 -1.33
N ILE A 65 -1.76 -9.08 -0.31
CA ILE A 65 -2.56 -7.87 -0.47
C ILE A 65 -1.76 -6.72 0.11
N ILE A 66 -1.52 -5.69 -0.69
CA ILE A 66 -0.93 -4.43 -0.27
C ILE A 66 -2.01 -3.39 -0.39
N SER A 67 -2.15 -2.53 0.61
CA SER A 67 -3.10 -1.45 0.51
C SER A 67 -2.65 -0.23 1.27
N PHE A 68 -3.02 0.92 0.72
CA PHE A 68 -2.65 2.22 1.21
C PHE A 68 -3.70 3.23 0.82
N LYS A 69 -3.68 4.36 1.52
CA LYS A 69 -4.50 5.53 1.23
C LYS A 69 -3.63 6.56 0.58
N ILE A 70 -4.14 7.15 -0.49
CA ILE A 70 -3.45 8.20 -1.22
C ILE A 70 -4.38 9.40 -1.38
N TYR A 71 -3.85 10.60 -1.15
CA TYR A 71 -4.53 11.86 -1.43
C TYR A 71 -3.70 12.63 -2.46
N PHE A 72 -4.35 13.00 -3.55
CA PHE A 72 -3.78 13.91 -4.55
C PHE A 72 -4.30 15.33 -4.32
N VAL A 73 -3.39 16.31 -4.22
CA VAL A 73 -3.77 17.72 -4.34
C VAL A 73 -4.17 18.03 -5.79
N ASP A 74 -3.46 17.42 -6.73
CA ASP A 74 -3.71 17.50 -8.17
C ASP A 74 -3.50 16.10 -8.79
N THR A 75 -4.52 15.60 -9.48
CA THR A 75 -4.48 14.31 -10.18
C THR A 75 -3.87 14.42 -11.58
N THR A 76 -3.56 15.61 -12.07
CA THR A 76 -2.90 15.85 -13.37
C THR A 76 -1.50 16.43 -13.15
N PRO A 77 -0.53 15.62 -12.69
CA PRO A 77 0.80 16.11 -12.38
C PRO A 77 1.51 16.67 -13.62
N ALA A 78 2.46 17.58 -13.42
CA ALA A 78 3.21 18.20 -14.52
C ALA A 78 4.15 17.21 -15.27
N SER A 79 4.43 16.06 -14.66
CA SER A 79 5.13 14.92 -15.27
C SER A 79 4.59 13.62 -14.68
N LYS A 80 4.96 12.48 -15.25
CA LYS A 80 4.71 11.16 -14.66
C LYS A 80 5.12 11.15 -13.18
N SER A 81 4.19 10.76 -12.31
CA SER A 81 4.40 10.67 -10.86
C SER A 81 4.14 9.24 -10.42
N TRP A 82 5.15 8.58 -9.87
CA TRP A 82 5.02 7.20 -9.47
C TRP A 82 4.51 7.10 -8.04
N ILE A 83 3.45 6.34 -7.87
CA ILE A 83 2.79 6.22 -6.57
C ILE A 83 3.21 4.95 -5.84
N PHE A 84 3.75 3.97 -6.57
CA PHE A 84 4.18 2.72 -5.98
C PHE A 84 5.11 1.97 -6.95
N TYR A 85 6.10 1.28 -6.40
CA TYR A 85 6.89 0.29 -7.12
C TYR A 85 7.14 -0.93 -6.25
N ALA A 86 7.31 -2.07 -6.89
CA ALA A 86 7.87 -3.26 -6.29
C ALA A 86 9.16 -3.65 -7.02
N TYR A 87 10.24 -3.83 -6.25
CA TYR A 87 11.52 -4.37 -6.72
C TYR A 87 11.81 -5.71 -6.04
N ASN A 88 12.68 -6.51 -6.63
CA ASN A 88 13.28 -7.69 -5.98
C ASN A 88 14.62 -7.34 -5.29
N ASP A 89 15.23 -8.33 -4.64
CA ASP A 89 16.52 -8.24 -3.93
C ASP A 89 17.71 -7.81 -4.83
N ASP A 90 17.56 -7.88 -6.15
CA ASP A 90 18.55 -7.48 -7.16
C ASP A 90 18.26 -6.08 -7.76
N ASP A 91 17.37 -5.29 -7.15
CA ASP A 91 16.90 -3.98 -7.62
C ASP A 91 16.23 -4.01 -9.01
N LEU A 92 15.68 -5.16 -9.42
CA LEU A 92 14.91 -5.28 -10.65
C LEU A 92 13.45 -4.93 -10.40
N LEU A 93 12.90 -4.03 -11.23
CA LEU A 93 11.50 -3.64 -11.17
C LEU A 93 10.61 -4.83 -11.54
N LEU A 94 9.74 -5.22 -10.60
CA LEU A 94 8.73 -6.25 -10.82
C LEU A 94 7.46 -5.64 -11.42
N TRP A 95 7.02 -4.52 -10.85
CA TRP A 95 5.90 -3.75 -11.36
C TRP A 95 5.86 -2.35 -10.74
N ASP A 96 5.17 -1.43 -11.43
CA ASP A 96 4.92 -0.08 -10.94
C ASP A 96 3.48 0.37 -11.11
N LEU A 97 3.11 1.37 -10.32
CA LEU A 97 1.92 2.19 -10.51
C LEU A 97 2.33 3.65 -10.61
N ALA A 98 1.84 4.34 -11.64
CA ALA A 98 2.16 5.74 -11.88
C ALA A 98 0.97 6.52 -12.43
N VAL A 99 0.88 7.80 -12.08
CA VAL A 99 -0.09 8.73 -12.65
C VAL A 99 0.60 9.56 -13.73
N GLU A 100 0.04 9.55 -14.93
CA GLU A 100 0.50 10.33 -16.08
C GLU A 100 -0.05 11.77 -16.06
N THR A 101 0.43 12.61 -16.98
CA THR A 101 0.10 14.05 -16.98
C THR A 101 -1.37 14.36 -17.31
N ASP A 102 -2.08 13.42 -17.95
CA ASP A 102 -3.52 13.46 -18.18
C ASP A 102 -4.35 12.91 -17.01
N GLY A 103 -3.67 12.42 -15.97
CA GLY A 103 -4.27 11.84 -14.76
C GLY A 103 -4.61 10.37 -14.86
N ASP A 104 -4.27 9.72 -15.98
CA ASP A 104 -4.43 8.29 -16.13
C ASP A 104 -3.47 7.53 -15.19
N LEU A 105 -3.95 6.44 -14.62
CA LEU A 105 -3.13 5.52 -13.87
C LEU A 105 -2.58 4.46 -14.81
N ILE A 106 -1.28 4.26 -14.78
CA ILE A 106 -0.56 3.24 -15.53
C ILE A 106 -0.04 2.20 -14.55
N PHE A 107 -0.36 0.94 -14.83
CA PHE A 107 0.35 -0.21 -14.30
C PHE A 107 1.38 -0.67 -15.33
N THR A 108 2.61 -0.93 -14.91
CA THR A 108 3.68 -1.49 -15.76
C THR A 108 4.19 -2.77 -15.12
N ASP A 109 4.30 -3.87 -15.87
CA ASP A 109 4.92 -5.12 -15.41
C ASP A 109 6.42 -5.21 -15.75
N SER A 110 7.11 -6.27 -15.33
CA SER A 110 8.55 -6.42 -15.52
C SER A 110 8.96 -6.56 -16.99
N ALA A 111 8.04 -6.98 -17.85
CA ALA A 111 8.21 -7.03 -19.30
C ALA A 111 7.94 -5.69 -20.00
N ALA A 112 7.71 -4.61 -19.22
CA ALA A 112 7.32 -3.28 -19.69
C ALA A 112 5.97 -3.24 -20.44
N SER A 113 5.11 -4.23 -20.22
CA SER A 113 3.72 -4.21 -20.69
C SER A 113 2.91 -3.30 -19.78
N THR A 114 2.05 -2.48 -20.36
CA THR A 114 1.26 -1.49 -19.62
C THR A 114 -0.23 -1.78 -19.66
N VAL A 115 -0.91 -1.40 -18.57
CA VAL A 115 -2.38 -1.29 -18.49
C VAL A 115 -2.72 0.12 -18.05
N THR A 116 -3.60 0.79 -18.80
CA THR A 116 -4.05 2.16 -18.52
C THR A 116 -5.45 2.14 -17.94
N VAL A 117 -5.62 2.76 -16.78
CA VAL A 117 -6.91 3.05 -16.16
C VAL A 117 -7.17 4.55 -16.30
N PRO A 118 -8.19 4.97 -17.07
CA PRO A 118 -8.43 6.38 -17.33
C PRO A 118 -8.88 7.15 -16.08
N ALA A 119 -8.14 8.20 -15.73
CA ALA A 119 -8.43 9.16 -14.65
C ALA A 119 -9.20 8.60 -13.42
N PRO A 120 -8.67 7.60 -12.70
CA PRO A 120 -9.42 6.92 -11.64
C PRO A 120 -9.52 7.74 -10.35
N PHE A 121 -8.71 8.77 -10.19
CA PHE A 121 -8.64 9.59 -8.98
C PHE A 121 -9.37 10.91 -9.14
N THR A 122 -9.77 11.48 -8.00
CA THR A 122 -10.28 12.84 -7.90
C THR A 122 -9.45 13.59 -6.87
N SER A 123 -8.98 14.78 -7.21
CA SER A 123 -8.24 15.64 -6.29
C SER A 123 -9.05 15.97 -5.04
N GLY A 124 -8.37 16.24 -3.93
CA GLY A 124 -9.01 16.79 -2.75
C GLY A 124 -9.63 15.77 -1.79
N LYS A 125 -9.40 14.47 -2.00
CA LYS A 125 -9.86 13.40 -1.11
C LYS A 125 -8.90 12.22 -1.09
N PHE A 126 -9.00 11.40 -0.05
CA PHE A 126 -8.30 10.13 0.03
C PHE A 126 -9.00 9.05 -0.80
N HIS A 127 -8.19 8.30 -1.53
CA HIS A 127 -8.56 7.08 -2.23
C HIS A 127 -7.92 5.87 -1.57
N ARG A 128 -8.63 4.75 -1.53
CA ARG A 128 -8.04 3.45 -1.15
C ARG A 128 -7.53 2.77 -2.40
N ILE A 129 -6.27 2.34 -2.38
CA ILE A 129 -5.71 1.45 -3.38
C ILE A 129 -5.48 0.11 -2.70
N ASP A 130 -6.06 -0.96 -3.24
CA ASP A 130 -5.81 -2.33 -2.82
C ASP A 130 -5.22 -3.10 -4.01
N VAL A 131 -4.04 -3.67 -3.83
CA VAL A 131 -3.32 -4.48 -4.82
C VAL A 131 -3.25 -5.90 -4.30
N PHE A 132 -3.74 -6.86 -5.06
CA PHE A 132 -3.43 -8.27 -4.87
C PHE A 132 -2.45 -8.69 -5.92
N TRP A 133 -1.47 -9.46 -5.48
CA TRP A 133 -0.55 -10.11 -6.38
C TRP A 133 -0.27 -11.52 -5.86
N GLU A 134 -0.30 -12.49 -6.78
CA GLU A 134 0.05 -13.87 -6.51
C GLU A 134 1.22 -14.29 -7.41
N LYS A 135 2.29 -14.75 -6.78
CA LYS A 135 3.48 -15.26 -7.48
C LYS A 135 3.24 -16.69 -7.94
N ARG A 136 2.56 -16.84 -9.08
CA ARG A 136 2.46 -18.10 -9.84
C ARG A 136 2.77 -17.85 -11.31
N LEU A 137 2.85 -18.90 -12.13
CA LEU A 137 3.04 -18.77 -13.57
C LEU A 137 1.79 -19.27 -14.31
N PRO A 138 1.05 -18.41 -15.02
CA PRO A 138 1.20 -16.94 -15.05
C PRO A 138 0.78 -16.23 -13.75
N ALA A 139 1.35 -15.05 -13.49
CA ALA A 139 1.06 -14.32 -12.25
C ALA A 139 -0.35 -13.73 -12.27
N VAL A 140 -0.93 -13.58 -11.08
CA VAL A 140 -2.21 -12.87 -10.91
C VAL A 140 -1.92 -11.49 -10.35
N PHE A 141 -2.56 -10.49 -10.93
CA PHE A 141 -2.55 -9.12 -10.45
C PHE A 141 -3.97 -8.57 -10.47
N GLU A 142 -4.42 -8.06 -9.34
CA GLU A 142 -5.69 -7.36 -9.24
C GLU A 142 -5.47 -6.00 -8.56
N LEU A 143 -6.07 -4.96 -9.11
CA LEU A 143 -6.07 -3.61 -8.55
C LEU A 143 -7.50 -3.16 -8.32
N TYR A 144 -7.75 -2.67 -7.12
CA TYR A 144 -9.01 -2.05 -6.74
C TYR A 144 -8.75 -0.62 -6.27
N ILE A 145 -9.61 0.29 -6.71
CA ILE A 145 -9.62 1.69 -6.26
C ILE A 145 -10.97 1.94 -5.61
N ASP A 146 -10.97 2.38 -4.35
CA ASP A 146 -12.17 2.60 -3.55
C ASP A 146 -13.12 1.39 -3.51
N GLY A 147 -12.57 0.17 -3.60
CA GLY A 147 -13.34 -1.08 -3.63
C GLY A 147 -13.93 -1.45 -4.99
N VAL A 148 -13.62 -0.72 -6.05
CA VAL A 148 -13.99 -1.05 -7.44
C VAL A 148 -12.78 -1.67 -8.13
N SER A 149 -12.95 -2.85 -8.73
CA SER A 149 -11.90 -3.48 -9.55
C SER A 149 -11.63 -2.64 -10.80
N VAL A 150 -10.37 -2.28 -11.02
CA VAL A 150 -9.91 -1.49 -12.17
C VAL A 150 -8.92 -2.24 -13.05
N ILE A 151 -8.17 -3.19 -12.48
CA ILE A 151 -7.30 -4.12 -13.23
C ILE A 151 -7.52 -5.51 -12.66
N SER A 152 -7.62 -6.51 -13.54
CA SER A 152 -7.74 -7.93 -13.17
C SER A 152 -7.07 -8.76 -14.25
N GLU A 153 -5.81 -9.09 -14.03
CA GLU A 153 -4.94 -9.74 -15.00
C GLU A 153 -4.44 -11.08 -14.44
N ASN A 154 -4.37 -12.09 -15.29
CA ASN A 154 -3.97 -13.46 -14.92
C ASN A 154 -2.89 -14.03 -15.85
N ASP A 155 -2.23 -13.17 -16.65
CA ASP A 155 -1.17 -13.54 -17.60
C ASP A 155 -0.03 -12.51 -17.61
N ARG A 156 0.38 -12.05 -16.42
CA ARG A 156 1.43 -11.03 -16.29
C ARG A 156 2.78 -11.65 -15.98
N ASP A 157 3.80 -11.09 -16.62
CA ASP A 157 5.18 -11.38 -16.27
C ASP A 157 5.55 -10.54 -15.04
N LEU A 158 5.58 -11.21 -13.90
CA LEU A 158 6.09 -10.68 -12.64
C LEU A 158 7.30 -11.51 -12.18
N THR A 159 8.06 -12.06 -13.13
CA THR A 159 9.13 -13.03 -12.83
C THR A 159 10.45 -12.36 -12.42
N GLU A 160 10.91 -12.70 -11.20
CA GLU A 160 12.26 -13.18 -10.80
C GLU A 160 12.29 -13.40 -9.26
N PRO A 161 13.30 -14.10 -8.68
CA PRO A 161 13.35 -14.47 -7.28
C PRO A 161 13.77 -13.28 -6.40
N GLY A 162 13.20 -13.23 -5.20
CA GLY A 162 13.46 -12.22 -4.19
C GLY A 162 12.52 -12.47 -3.03
N VAL A 163 13.07 -12.47 -1.81
CA VAL A 163 12.30 -12.61 -0.56
C VAL A 163 11.89 -11.22 -0.05
N LEU A 164 12.59 -10.18 -0.50
CA LEU A 164 12.45 -8.80 -0.09
C LEU A 164 11.69 -8.04 -1.18
N PHE A 165 10.69 -7.30 -0.73
CA PHE A 165 9.98 -6.33 -1.56
C PHE A 165 10.29 -4.96 -1.00
N TYR A 166 10.55 -4.01 -1.88
CA TYR A 166 10.75 -2.62 -1.49
C TYR A 166 9.63 -1.79 -2.08
N TYR A 167 9.01 -0.96 -1.24
CA TYR A 167 7.92 -0.06 -1.65
C TYR A 167 8.43 1.37 -1.71
N THR A 168 8.77 1.82 -2.91
CA THR A 168 9.19 3.20 -3.14
C THR A 168 7.97 4.05 -3.50
N PHE A 169 7.89 5.27 -2.96
CA PHE A 169 6.83 6.25 -3.24
C PHE A 169 7.46 7.48 -3.88
N ALA A 170 7.47 7.64 -5.20
CA ALA A 170 8.26 8.69 -5.84
C ALA A 170 7.42 9.85 -6.40
N ASN A 171 7.51 11.02 -5.77
CA ASN A 171 6.92 12.26 -6.29
C ASN A 171 7.96 13.13 -7.02
N THR A 172 8.42 12.63 -8.17
CA THR A 172 9.57 13.18 -8.91
C THR A 172 9.31 14.53 -9.59
N ALA A 173 8.05 14.83 -9.96
CA ALA A 173 7.59 16.18 -10.26
C ALA A 173 6.05 16.22 -10.27
N GLY A 174 5.47 17.11 -9.46
CA GLY A 174 4.03 17.14 -9.29
C GLY A 174 3.53 18.07 -8.20
N SER A 175 2.32 17.79 -7.72
CA SER A 175 1.74 18.37 -6.52
C SER A 175 2.09 17.51 -5.30
N ILE A 176 1.87 18.01 -4.09
CA ILE A 176 2.08 17.19 -2.87
C ILE A 176 1.13 15.98 -2.91
N ILE A 177 1.67 14.79 -2.60
CA ILE A 177 0.88 13.56 -2.42
C ILE A 177 0.94 13.19 -0.94
N TYR A 178 -0.19 12.77 -0.37
CA TYR A 178 -0.23 12.28 1.01
C TYR A 178 -0.54 10.79 1.05
N TYR A 179 0.13 10.08 1.94
CA TYR A 179 -0.05 8.66 2.20
C TYR A 179 -0.50 8.42 3.63
N ASP A 180 -1.37 7.42 3.81
CA ASP A 180 -1.88 7.01 5.11
C ASP A 180 -2.31 5.52 5.08
N ASP A 181 -2.46 4.90 6.24
CA ASP A 181 -2.88 3.51 6.45
C ASP A 181 -2.26 2.48 5.47
N LEU A 182 -0.94 2.42 5.34
CA LEU A 182 -0.25 1.41 4.54
C LEU A 182 -0.21 0.06 5.28
N TYR A 183 -0.53 -1.03 4.61
CA TYR A 183 -0.30 -2.37 5.15
C TYR A 183 -0.08 -3.43 4.07
N CYS A 184 0.45 -4.56 4.52
CA CYS A 184 0.59 -5.76 3.73
C CYS A 184 0.03 -6.97 4.49
N MET A 185 -0.70 -7.84 3.78
CA MET A 185 -1.19 -9.11 4.28
C MET A 185 -0.77 -10.29 3.40
N SER A 186 -0.59 -11.45 4.03
CA SER A 186 -0.35 -12.76 3.39
C SER A 186 -1.53 -13.70 3.61
N GLY A 187 -1.50 -14.88 2.98
CA GLY A 187 -2.61 -15.84 3.06
C GLY A 187 -3.88 -15.41 2.33
N ALA A 188 -3.78 -14.52 1.33
CA ALA A 188 -4.89 -14.10 0.48
C ALA A 188 -4.99 -14.94 -0.80
N SER A 189 -6.16 -14.96 -1.42
CA SER A 189 -6.46 -15.58 -2.71
C SER A 189 -7.04 -14.61 -3.75
N SER A 190 -7.46 -13.41 -3.32
CA SER A 190 -7.86 -12.28 -4.17
C SER A 190 -7.89 -10.97 -3.36
N VAL A 191 -7.98 -9.79 -4.01
CA VAL A 191 -8.25 -8.54 -3.26
C VAL A 191 -9.59 -8.62 -2.53
N SER A 192 -10.56 -9.37 -3.07
CA SER A 192 -11.90 -9.50 -2.46
C SER A 192 -11.91 -10.24 -1.12
N ASP A 193 -10.80 -10.91 -0.75
CA ASP A 193 -10.62 -11.41 0.61
C ASP A 193 -10.43 -10.28 1.62
N PHE A 194 -10.04 -9.09 1.16
CA PHE A 194 -9.90 -7.89 1.95
C PHE A 194 -11.06 -6.92 1.70
N LEU A 195 -12.22 -7.19 2.28
CA LEU A 195 -13.38 -6.29 2.19
C LEU A 195 -13.51 -5.38 3.42
N GLY A 196 -12.46 -4.58 3.71
CA GLY A 196 -12.65 -3.30 4.41
C GLY A 196 -11.69 -2.97 5.57
N PRO A 197 -10.95 -1.84 5.51
CA PRO A 197 -10.06 -1.40 6.60
C PRO A 197 -10.84 -0.93 7.84
N ARG A 198 -12.10 -0.52 7.68
CA ARG A 198 -12.88 0.05 8.79
C ARG A 198 -13.24 -0.98 9.87
N THR A 199 -13.33 -2.26 9.50
CA THR A 199 -13.83 -3.32 10.39
C THR A 199 -12.72 -4.25 10.88
N GLU A 200 -11.71 -4.58 10.07
CA GLU A 200 -10.73 -5.61 10.45
C GLU A 200 -9.32 -5.09 10.79
N VAL A 201 -8.81 -4.07 10.11
CA VAL A 201 -7.43 -3.59 10.33
C VAL A 201 -7.41 -2.37 11.25
N LEU A 202 -8.19 -1.32 10.97
CA LEU A 202 -8.21 -0.11 11.81
C LEU A 202 -8.87 -0.39 13.18
N GLY A 203 -9.92 -1.21 13.21
CA GLY A 203 -10.60 -1.59 14.45
C GLY A 203 -9.76 -2.47 15.39
N ALA A 204 -8.80 -3.24 14.85
CA ALA A 204 -7.94 -4.13 15.64
C ALA A 204 -6.56 -3.52 15.97
N PHE A 205 -6.00 -2.69 15.09
CA PHE A 205 -4.61 -2.22 15.20
C PHE A 205 -4.44 -0.73 15.51
N GLN A 206 -5.43 0.13 15.22
CA GLN A 206 -5.36 1.56 15.55
C GLN A 206 -6.08 1.95 16.85
N ASN A 207 -6.66 0.97 17.57
CA ASN A 207 -7.46 1.13 18.79
C ASN A 207 -7.69 2.59 19.22
N THR A 208 -8.63 3.26 18.57
CA THR A 208 -8.97 4.67 18.82
C THR A 208 -9.87 4.86 20.05
N VAL A 209 -10.03 3.80 20.86
CA VAL A 209 -10.76 3.85 22.12
C VAL A 209 -9.89 4.55 23.16
N GLU A 210 -10.37 5.70 23.62
CA GLU A 210 -9.70 6.74 24.43
C GLU A 210 -9.03 6.28 25.75
N ASP A 211 -9.08 4.99 26.11
CA ASP A 211 -8.67 4.44 27.40
C ASP A 211 -7.75 3.19 27.33
N HIS A 212 -7.20 2.81 26.16
CA HIS A 212 -6.32 1.64 26.05
C HIS A 212 -4.81 1.98 26.08
N THR A 213 -4.04 1.22 26.86
CA THR A 213 -2.61 1.47 27.17
C THR A 213 -1.60 0.94 26.14
N ASP A 214 -2.05 0.41 24.99
CA ASP A 214 -1.18 -0.28 24.01
C ASP A 214 -0.69 0.64 22.86
N GLN A 215 -0.53 1.94 23.10
CA GLN A 215 -0.07 2.92 22.11
C GLN A 215 1.46 3.02 21.93
N GLY A 216 2.22 1.92 22.02
CA GLY A 216 3.67 2.10 22.10
C GLY A 216 4.60 0.90 21.98
N SER A 217 4.26 -0.13 21.22
CA SER A 217 5.26 -1.16 20.87
C SER A 217 5.03 -1.72 19.48
N THR A 218 6.12 -1.92 18.74
CA THR A 218 6.15 -2.72 17.51
C THR A 218 5.43 -4.03 17.76
N LEU A 219 4.34 -4.27 17.04
CA LEU A 219 3.54 -5.47 17.22
C LEU A 219 4.42 -6.68 16.91
N SER A 220 4.69 -7.50 17.94
CA SER A 220 5.33 -8.80 17.73
C SER A 220 4.47 -9.60 16.74
N VAL A 221 5.09 -10.24 15.75
CA VAL A 221 4.44 -11.16 14.79
C VAL A 221 3.51 -12.09 15.57
N ARG A 222 2.20 -11.83 15.52
CA ARG A 222 1.17 -12.67 16.13
C ARG A 222 0.20 -13.09 15.04
N SER A 223 0.13 -14.39 14.82
CA SER A 223 -1.01 -15.00 14.17
C SER A 223 -2.28 -14.68 14.97
N TRP A 224 -3.37 -14.39 14.26
CA TRP A 224 -4.71 -14.24 14.83
C TRP A 224 -4.97 -15.39 15.79
N SER A 225 -5.18 -15.09 17.07
CA SER A 225 -5.27 -16.13 18.10
C SER A 225 -6.51 -17.02 17.99
N THR A 226 -7.47 -16.67 17.13
CA THR A 226 -8.70 -17.43 16.94
C THR A 226 -9.29 -17.24 15.54
N THR A 227 -9.52 -18.33 14.84
CA THR A 227 -10.32 -18.37 13.62
C THR A 227 -11.77 -18.02 13.96
N GLY A 228 -12.32 -16.95 13.37
CA GLY A 228 -13.74 -16.60 13.52
C GLY A 228 -14.07 -15.39 14.41
N ASN A 229 -13.08 -14.65 14.91
CA ASN A 229 -13.34 -13.35 15.54
C ASN A 229 -13.33 -12.24 14.47
N THR A 230 -14.52 -11.89 13.98
CA THR A 230 -14.78 -10.64 13.28
C THR A 230 -14.92 -9.53 14.32
N PRO A 231 -14.17 -8.41 14.24
CA PRO A 231 -14.43 -7.26 15.11
C PRO A 231 -15.76 -6.61 14.71
N GLY A 232 -16.73 -6.57 15.64
CA GLY A 232 -17.97 -5.80 15.51
C GLY A 232 -19.22 -6.61 15.17
N VAL A 233 -19.63 -7.53 16.06
CA VAL A 233 -21.05 -7.71 16.35
C VAL A 233 -21.26 -7.21 17.77
N ASP A 234 -21.58 -5.93 17.87
CA ASP A 234 -22.62 -5.36 18.75
C ASP A 234 -23.08 -4.02 18.13
#